data_AF-A0A7C7DB93-F1
#
_entry.id   AF-A0A7C7DB93-F1
#
_cell.length_a   1.000
_cell.length_b   1.000
_cell.length_c   1.000
_cell.angle_alpha   90.00
_cell.angle_beta   90.00
_cell.angle_gamma   90.00
#
_symmetry.space_group_name_H-M   'P 1'
#
loop_
_entity.id
_entity.type
_entity.pdbx_description
1 polymer ?
#
loop_
_entity_poly.entity_id
_entity_poly.type
_entity_poly.pdbx_seq_one_letter_code
_entity_poly.pdbx_strand_id
1 'polypeptide(L)'
;MSTKWRCVICGYIHEGENPPESCPLCGAGPDQFEKLEGAEQPEVQVKQNTNQPAAAPALEREQAIIHALYSISYGLFIITAHADGVD
;
A
#
# COMPACT_ATOMS: atom_id res chain seq x y z
N MET A 1 27.03 6.02 4.78
CA MET A 1 25.62 5.67 5.04
C MET A 1 24.80 6.85 4.56
N SER A 2 24.11 6.75 3.43
CA SER A 2 23.33 7.89 2.93
C SER A 2 21.98 7.90 3.59
N THR A 3 21.79 8.85 4.50
CA THR A 3 20.49 9.16 5.10
C THR A 3 19.52 9.60 4.00
N LYS A 4 18.28 9.11 4.07
CA LYS A 4 17.21 9.51 3.15
C LYS A 4 16.08 10.12 3.95
N TRP A 5 15.52 11.20 3.43
CA TRP A 5 14.39 11.90 4.04
C TRP A 5 13.20 11.86 3.10
N ARG A 6 12.04 11.41 3.58
CA ARG A 6 10.78 11.41 2.82
C ARG A 6 9.91 12.55 3.31
N CYS A 7 9.43 13.39 2.39
CA CYS A 7 8.38 14.35 2.69
C CYS A 7 7.06 13.60 2.93
N VAL A 8 6.43 13.78 4.10
CA VAL A 8 5.16 13.13 4.44
C VAL A 8 3.96 13.71 3.67
N ILE A 9 4.11 14.93 3.12
CA ILE A 9 3.04 15.62 2.39
C ILE A 9 2.96 15.17 0.93
N CYS A 10 4.10 15.15 0.23
CA CYS A 10 4.13 14.86 -1.22
C CYS A 10 4.91 13.60 -1.60
N GLY A 11 5.63 12.98 -0.64
CA GLY A 11 6.44 11.79 -0.89
C GLY A 11 7.82 12.04 -1.50
N TYR A 12 8.26 13.29 -1.65
CA TYR A 12 9.61 13.62 -2.15
C TYR A 12 10.70 12.96 -1.32
N ILE A 13 11.69 12.34 -1.96
CA ILE A 13 12.84 11.73 -1.30
C ILE A 13 14.07 12.62 -1.49
N HIS A 14 14.63 13.11 -0.39
CA HIS A 14 15.91 13.80 -0.36
C HIS A 14 17.00 12.87 0.16
N GLU A 15 18.15 12.83 -0.51
CA GLU A 15 19.32 12.04 -0.10
C GLU A 15 20.37 12.98 0.52
N GLY A 16 20.64 12.82 1.81
CA GLY A 16 21.52 13.71 2.56
C GLY A 16 21.37 13.52 4.06
N GLU A 17 22.38 13.93 4.83
CA GLU A 17 22.40 13.76 6.28
C GLU A 17 21.33 14.62 6.98
N ASN A 18 20.87 15.71 6.34
CA ASN A 18 19.85 16.63 6.84
C ASN A 18 18.68 16.78 5.85
N PRO A 19 17.45 17.04 6.35
CA PRO A 19 16.32 17.35 5.49
C PRO A 19 16.48 18.75 4.87
N PRO A 20 15.90 19.00 3.68
CA PRO A 20 15.94 20.32 3.05
C PRO A 20 15.08 21.33 3.81
N GLU A 21 15.44 22.62 3.78
CA GLU A 21 14.70 23.71 4.44
C GLU A 21 13.28 23.90 3.89
N SER A 22 13.08 23.54 2.62
CA SER A 22 11.75 23.49 2.03
C SER A 22 11.70 22.40 0.98
N CYS A 23 10.58 21.70 0.93
CA CYS A 23 10.33 20.69 -0.08
C CYS A 23 10.18 21.37 -1.46
N PRO A 24 10.97 21.00 -2.48
CA PRO A 24 10.88 21.61 -3.80
C PRO A 24 9.57 21.30 -4.55
N LEU A 25 8.79 20.31 -4.08
CA LEU A 25 7.53 19.90 -4.72
C LEU A 25 6.29 20.54 -4.10
N CYS A 26 6.26 20.69 -2.77
CA CYS A 26 5.06 21.17 -2.07
C CYS A 26 5.32 22.40 -1.17
N GLY A 27 6.57 22.84 -1.02
CA GLY A 27 6.92 23.96 -0.14
C GLY A 27 6.84 23.64 1.35
N ALA A 28 6.61 22.38 1.74
CA ALA A 28 6.59 21.99 3.15
C ALA A 28 7.95 22.23 3.81
N GLY A 29 7.94 22.68 5.06
CA GLY A 29 9.16 22.88 5.85
C GLY A 29 9.85 21.55 6.24
N PRO A 30 11.03 21.63 6.89
CA PRO A 30 11.83 20.46 7.24
C PRO A 30 11.16 19.57 8.29
N ASP A 31 10.20 20.12 9.05
CA ASP A 31 9.39 19.40 10.05
C ASP A 31 8.54 18.28 9.42
N GLN A 32 8.20 18.44 8.13
CA GLN A 32 7.40 17.48 7.36
C GLN A 32 8.24 16.42 6.65
N PHE A 33 9.48 16.19 7.07
CA PHE A 33 10.36 15.15 6.53
C PHE A 33 10.63 14.06 7.56
N GLU A 34 10.34 12.81 7.20
CA GLU A 34 10.68 11.63 8.00
C GLU A 34 12.02 11.02 7.54
N LYS A 35 12.82 10.53 8.48
CA LYS A 35 14.09 9.87 8.22
C LYS A 35 13.87 8.39 7.89
N LEU A 36 14.34 7.95 6.72
CA LEU A 36 14.20 6.58 6.20
C LEU A 36 15.38 5.65 6.55
N GLU A 37 16.07 5.86 7.68
CA GLU A 37 17.04 4.89 8.19
C GLU A 37 16.39 3.89 9.12
N GLY A 38 16.01 2.73 8.56
CA GLY A 38 16.09 1.41 9.20
C GLY A 38 15.92 1.30 10.72
N ALA A 39 14.86 1.85 11.30
CA ALA A 39 14.33 1.37 12.57
C ALA A 39 13.15 0.44 12.27
N GLU A 40 13.44 -0.86 12.38
CA GLU A 40 12.53 -1.97 12.68
C GLU A 40 11.09 -1.89 12.14
N GLN A 41 10.90 -2.65 11.07
CA GLN A 41 9.71 -3.46 10.74
C GLN A 41 8.59 -3.45 11.82
N PRO A 42 7.36 -3.12 11.41
CA PRO A 42 6.51 -4.21 10.93
C PRO A 42 6.45 -4.14 9.41
N GLU A 43 7.20 -5.06 8.83
CA GLU A 43 6.92 -5.68 7.54
C GLU A 43 5.41 -5.77 7.22
N VAL A 44 4.92 -4.84 6.41
CA VAL A 44 3.83 -5.14 5.48
C VAL A 44 4.41 -5.07 4.08
N GLN A 45 5.01 -6.19 3.68
CA GLN A 45 5.44 -6.44 2.32
C GLN A 45 4.20 -6.63 1.44
N VAL A 46 3.58 -5.54 0.95
CA VAL A 46 2.63 -5.67 -0.17
C VAL A 46 3.44 -5.81 -1.46
N LYS A 47 3.95 -7.02 -1.69
CA LYS A 47 4.48 -7.40 -3.00
C LYS A 47 3.31 -7.68 -3.91
N GLN A 48 3.30 -6.98 -5.02
CA GLN A 48 2.38 -7.15 -6.12
C GLN A 48 2.45 -8.60 -6.64
N ASN A 49 1.27 -9.18 -6.86
CA ASN A 49 0.95 -10.28 -7.77
C ASN A 49 1.77 -11.57 -7.63
N THR A 50 1.18 -12.54 -6.92
CA THR A 50 1.08 -13.90 -7.42
C THR A 50 -0.42 -14.22 -7.41
N ASN A 51 -0.94 -14.84 -8.47
CA ASN A 51 -2.25 -15.49 -8.47
C ASN A 51 -2.29 -16.68 -7.48
N GLN A 52 -2.08 -16.40 -6.19
CA GLN A 52 -2.28 -17.31 -5.07
C GLN A 52 -2.22 -16.48 -3.76
N PRO A 53 -3.31 -16.41 -2.97
CA PRO A 53 -3.26 -15.77 -1.67
C PRO A 53 -2.41 -16.62 -0.72
N ALA A 54 -1.19 -16.17 -0.46
CA ALA A 54 -0.35 -16.69 0.61
C ALA A 54 -0.90 -16.18 1.95
N ALA A 55 -1.36 -17.15 2.76
CA ALA A 55 -1.54 -17.12 4.21
C ALA A 55 -1.76 -15.75 4.87
N ALA A 56 -3.00 -15.48 5.26
CA ALA A 56 -3.35 -14.37 6.14
C ALA A 56 -2.52 -14.43 7.46
N PRO A 57 -1.98 -13.28 7.95
CA PRO A 57 -1.57 -13.17 9.34
C PRO A 57 -2.79 -13.35 10.25
N ALA A 58 -2.57 -13.93 11.42
CA ALA A 58 -3.61 -14.35 12.36
C ALA A 58 -4.58 -13.22 12.76
N LEU A 59 -5.69 -13.10 12.02
CA LEU A 59 -6.92 -12.39 12.38
C LEU A 59 -8.05 -13.06 11.57
N GLU A 60 -8.55 -14.20 12.04
CA GLU A 60 -9.84 -14.35 12.73
C GLU A 60 -11.00 -14.76 11.77
N ARG A 61 -11.62 -15.90 12.09
CA ARG A 61 -12.42 -16.77 11.20
C ARG A 61 -13.63 -16.10 10.53
N GLU A 62 -14.07 -14.95 11.05
CA GLU A 62 -15.18 -14.15 10.53
C GLU A 62 -14.86 -13.52 9.17
N GLN A 63 -13.61 -13.06 8.97
CA GLN A 63 -13.19 -12.38 7.75
C GLN A 63 -13.11 -13.33 6.55
N ALA A 64 -12.90 -14.63 6.79
CA ALA A 64 -12.89 -15.65 5.74
C ALA A 64 -14.28 -15.89 5.15
N ILE A 65 -15.35 -15.87 5.97
CA ILE A 65 -16.72 -16.09 5.51
C ILE A 65 -17.18 -14.91 4.64
N ILE A 66 -16.95 -13.68 5.11
CA ILE A 66 -17.34 -12.46 4.38
C ILE A 66 -16.58 -12.35 3.06
N HIS A 67 -15.28 -12.66 3.05
CA HIS A 67 -14.47 -12.65 1.82
C HIS A 67 -14.97 -13.71 0.82
N ALA A 68 -15.30 -14.92 1.28
CA ALA A 68 -15.85 -15.97 0.43
C ALA A 68 -17.22 -15.57 -0.17
N LEU A 69 -18.10 -14.96 0.63
CA LEU A 69 -19.38 -14.43 0.13
C LEU A 69 -19.17 -13.33 -0.91
N TYR A 70 -18.22 -12.43 -0.66
CA TYR A 70 -17.88 -11.35 -1.60
C TYR A 70 -17.34 -11.90 -2.92
N SER A 71 -16.40 -12.85 -2.89
CA SER A 71 -15.83 -13.43 -4.11
C SER A 71 -16.86 -14.22 -4.93
N ILE A 72 -17.76 -14.97 -4.27
CA ILE A 72 -18.86 -15.69 -4.92
C ILE A 72 -19.85 -14.72 -5.56
N SER A 73 -20.24 -13.65 -4.84
CA SER A 73 -21.16 -12.63 -5.36
C SER A 73 -20.58 -11.88 -6.56
N TYR A 74 -19.30 -11.48 -6.50
CA TYR A 74 -18.62 -10.78 -7.58
C TYR A 74 -18.41 -11.70 -8.79
N GLY A 75 -18.05 -12.96 -8.58
CA GLY A 75 -17.97 -13.96 -9.64
C GLY A 75 -19.31 -14.15 -10.36
N LEU A 76 -20.41 -14.29 -9.62
CA LEU A 76 -21.75 -14.39 -10.20
C LEU A 76 -22.13 -13.12 -10.97
N PHE A 77 -21.85 -11.93 -10.41
CA PHE A 77 -22.09 -10.65 -11.04
C PHE A 77 -21.35 -10.51 -12.38
N ILE A 78 -20.06 -10.89 -12.42
CA ILE A 78 -19.24 -10.85 -13.64
C ILE A 78 -19.79 -11.82 -14.68
N ILE A 79 -20.15 -13.05 -14.30
CA ILE A 79 -20.75 -14.02 -15.23
C ILE A 79 -22.06 -13.49 -15.81
N THR A 80 -22.92 -12.88 -14.99
CA THR A 80 -24.16 -12.26 -15.48
C THR A 80 -23.92 -11.03 -16.34
N ALA A 81 -22.94 -10.19 -16.00
CA ALA A 81 -22.57 -9.02 -16.80
C ALA A 81 -22.01 -9.40 -18.17
N HIS A 82 -21.33 -10.55 -18.28
CA HIS A 82 -20.90 -11.10 -19.57
C HIS A 82 -22.03 -11.80 -20.34
N ALA A 83 -23.02 -12.38 -19.64
CA ALA A 83 -24.19 -12.98 -20.27
C ALA A 83 -25.14 -11.92 -20.86
N ASP A 84 -25.20 -10.72 -20.27
CA ASP A 84 -26.00 -9.58 -20.77
C ASP A 84 -25.32 -8.86 -21.96
N GLY A 85 -24.08 -9.24 -22.31
CA GLY A 85 -23.29 -8.69 -23.42
C GLY A 85 -23.11 -9.64 -24.61
N VAL A 86 -23.86 -10.73 -24.68
CA VAL A 86 -23.97 -11.58 -25.88
C VAL A 86 -25.22 -11.16 -26.65
N ASP A 87 -25.06 -10.16 -27.51
CA ASP A 87 -25.82 -10.03 -28.77
C ASP A 87 -25.02 -10.69 -29.90
#